data_AF-A0A6L8T7W0-F1
#
_entry.id   AF-A0A6L8T7W0-F1
#
_cell.length_a   1.000
_cell.length_b   1.000
_cell.length_c   1.000
_cell.angle_alpha   90.00
_cell.angle_beta   90.00
_cell.angle_gamma   90.00
#
_symmetry.space_group_name_H-M   'P 1'
#
loop_
_entity.id
_entity.type
_entity.pdbx_description
1 polymer ?
#
loop_
_entity_poly.entity_id
_entity_poly.type
_entity_poly.pdbx_seq_one_letter_code
_entity_poly.pdbx_strand_id
1 'polypeptide(L)'
;MDLFEDFLDEYGIKIPQKEGEESYDPDTPVNLCGKAYDDLAEQLEGFFRSWGVIKDERPQVEYLFILSLNGIKCEGTISVKAKDSDEAYRKAQDLAETELSSSFPSLDIPYDVEPIEEEGYPLYSIITEFLPFSTEQKVVSTSDKADADALFEKACRDNSAVKLTVQTSSKASPAILKKWSI
;
A
#
# COMPACT_ATOMS: atom_id res chain seq x y z
N MET A 1 -5.25 -30.86 17.07
CA MET A 1 -5.41 -29.51 16.51
C MET A 1 -5.21 -28.47 17.63
N ASP A 2 -4.59 -28.86 18.75
CA ASP A 2 -4.97 -28.33 20.07
C ASP A 2 -3.85 -27.47 20.68
N LEU A 3 -2.65 -27.52 20.11
CA LEU A 3 -1.47 -26.81 20.65
C LEU A 3 -1.64 -25.28 20.63
N PHE A 4 -2.44 -24.75 19.71
CA PHE A 4 -2.66 -23.31 19.59
C PHE A 4 -3.82 -22.82 20.45
N GLU A 5 -4.88 -23.63 20.61
CA GLU A 5 -5.99 -23.34 21.52
C GLU A 5 -5.51 -23.42 22.98
N ASP A 6 -4.75 -24.46 23.34
CA ASP A 6 -4.11 -24.60 24.64
C ASP A 6 -3.19 -23.40 24.95
N PHE A 7 -2.49 -22.87 23.94
CA PHE A 7 -1.63 -21.69 24.09
C PHE A 7 -2.43 -20.41 24.36
N LEU A 8 -3.55 -20.21 23.67
CA LEU A 8 -4.39 -19.03 23.89
C LEU A 8 -5.05 -19.06 25.28
N ASP A 9 -5.51 -20.23 25.72
CA ASP A 9 -6.09 -20.45 27.04
C ASP A 9 -5.05 -20.34 28.16
N GLU A 10 -3.86 -20.92 27.99
CA GLU A 10 -2.76 -20.86 28.97
C GLU A 10 -2.32 -19.41 29.26
N TYR A 11 -2.32 -18.55 28.23
CA TYR A 11 -1.92 -17.15 28.34
C TYR A 11 -3.09 -16.18 28.51
N GLY A 12 -4.34 -16.67 28.58
CA GLY A 12 -5.54 -15.84 28.75
C GLY A 12 -5.75 -14.82 27.63
N ILE A 13 -5.27 -15.13 26.42
CA ILE A 13 -5.30 -14.22 25.27
C ILE A 13 -6.70 -14.26 24.66
N LYS A 14 -7.48 -13.21 24.90
CA LYS A 14 -8.82 -13.06 24.31
C LYS A 14 -8.70 -12.50 22.90
N ILE A 15 -9.17 -13.24 21.90
CA ILE A 15 -9.29 -12.75 20.52
C ILE A 15 -10.37 -11.64 20.50
N PRO A 16 -10.06 -10.40 20.09
CA PRO A 16 -11.06 -9.34 20.02
C PRO A 16 -12.10 -9.67 18.95
N GLN A 17 -13.38 -9.76 19.32
CA GLN A 17 -14.48 -9.87 18.36
C GLN A 17 -14.83 -8.51 17.77
N LYS A 18 -15.36 -8.51 16.53
CA LYS A 18 -16.02 -7.34 15.93
C LYS A 18 -17.25 -6.97 16.76
N GLU A 19 -17.46 -5.68 17.01
CA GLU A 19 -18.66 -5.18 17.71
C GLU A 19 -19.95 -5.67 17.02
N GLY A 20 -20.76 -6.46 17.73
CA GLY A 20 -22.12 -6.84 17.29
C GLY A 20 -22.58 -8.28 17.54
N GLU A 21 -21.75 -9.20 18.04
CA GLU A 21 -22.18 -10.57 18.37
C GLU A 21 -22.61 -10.70 19.84
N GLU A 22 -23.86 -11.10 20.07
CA GLU A 22 -24.44 -11.32 21.41
C GLU A 22 -24.13 -12.72 21.97
N SER A 23 -23.68 -12.71 23.24
CA SER A 23 -23.59 -13.80 24.23
C SER A 23 -22.48 -14.84 24.05
N TYR A 24 -21.52 -14.86 24.99
CA TYR A 24 -20.58 -15.96 25.17
C TYR A 24 -20.80 -16.62 26.55
N ASP A 25 -20.92 -17.94 26.54
CA ASP A 25 -20.83 -18.81 27.72
C ASP A 25 -19.34 -19.12 27.96
N PRO A 26 -18.74 -18.68 29.08
CA PRO A 26 -17.30 -18.77 29.33
C PRO A 26 -16.72 -20.20 29.36
N ASP A 27 -17.56 -21.24 29.38
CA ASP A 27 -17.14 -22.65 29.38
C ASP A 27 -17.17 -23.33 27.98
N THR A 28 -17.45 -22.58 26.91
CA THR A 28 -17.41 -23.13 25.54
C THR A 28 -16.03 -22.92 24.92
N PRO A 29 -15.27 -23.99 24.57
CA PRO A 29 -14.00 -23.86 23.88
C PRO A 29 -14.20 -23.11 22.55
N VAL A 30 -13.34 -22.13 22.28
CA VAL A 30 -13.42 -21.29 21.08
C VAL A 30 -13.16 -22.16 19.86
N ASN A 31 -14.23 -22.64 19.21
CA ASN A 31 -14.10 -23.43 17.99
C ASN A 31 -13.74 -22.49 16.82
N LEU A 32 -12.44 -22.32 16.58
CA LEU A 32 -11.89 -21.58 15.44
C LEU A 32 -12.11 -22.38 14.13
N CYS A 33 -13.36 -22.45 13.65
CA CYS A 33 -13.68 -23.09 12.38
C CYS A 33 -14.07 -22.06 11.30
N GLY A 34 -13.47 -22.23 10.11
CA GLY A 34 -13.85 -21.48 8.89
C GLY A 34 -13.45 -20.01 8.95
N LYS A 35 -14.40 -19.11 8.67
CA LYS A 35 -14.17 -17.66 8.51
C LYS A 35 -13.47 -16.98 9.69
N ALA A 36 -13.68 -17.47 10.92
CA ALA A 36 -13.01 -16.93 12.10
C ALA A 36 -11.49 -17.18 12.08
N TYR A 37 -11.06 -18.28 11.46
CA TYR A 37 -9.64 -18.57 11.26
C TYR A 37 -9.04 -17.69 10.15
N ASP A 38 -9.77 -17.50 9.05
CA ASP A 38 -9.35 -16.62 7.95
C ASP A 38 -9.21 -15.16 8.44
N ASP A 39 -10.18 -14.66 9.20
CA ASP A 39 -10.16 -13.32 9.80
C ASP A 39 -8.99 -13.16 10.80
N LEU A 40 -8.74 -14.18 11.63
CA LEU A 40 -7.61 -14.20 12.56
C LEU A 40 -6.27 -14.24 11.82
N ALA A 41 -6.17 -15.02 10.75
CA ALA A 41 -4.96 -15.11 9.93
C ALA A 41 -4.65 -13.76 9.26
N GLU A 42 -5.65 -13.09 8.67
CA GLU A 42 -5.49 -11.75 8.09
C GLU A 42 -5.04 -10.73 9.14
N GLN A 43 -5.65 -10.73 10.34
CA GLN A 43 -5.24 -9.83 11.43
C GLN A 43 -3.81 -10.11 11.89
N LEU A 44 -3.46 -11.38 12.12
CA LEU A 44 -2.11 -11.78 12.54
C LEU A 44 -1.06 -11.41 11.49
N GLU A 45 -1.36 -11.61 10.21
CA GLU A 45 -0.48 -11.18 9.13
C GLU A 45 -0.28 -9.66 9.14
N GLY A 46 -1.35 -8.89 9.36
CA GLY A 46 -1.29 -7.45 9.59
C GLY A 46 -0.37 -7.07 10.75
N PHE A 47 -0.49 -7.75 11.89
CA PHE A 47 0.38 -7.54 13.05
C PHE A 47 1.84 -7.88 12.75
N PHE A 48 2.12 -9.03 12.12
CA PHE A 48 3.48 -9.43 11.75
C PHE A 48 4.14 -8.48 10.75
N ARG A 49 3.36 -7.89 9.83
CA ARG A 49 3.82 -6.83 8.94
C ARG A 49 4.11 -5.54 9.71
N SER A 50 3.26 -5.17 10.67
CA SER A 50 3.46 -3.97 11.50
C SER A 50 4.69 -4.06 12.42
N TRP A 51 4.98 -5.25 12.95
CA TRP A 51 6.16 -5.52 13.76
C TRP A 51 7.45 -5.73 12.95
N GLY A 52 7.36 -5.72 11.61
CA GLY A 52 8.51 -5.94 10.73
C GLY A 52 9.04 -7.38 10.72
N VAL A 53 8.27 -8.34 11.25
CA VAL A 53 8.60 -9.78 11.22
C VAL A 53 8.45 -10.31 9.78
N ILE A 54 7.36 -9.93 9.12
CA ILE A 54 7.18 -10.18 7.68
C ILE A 54 7.69 -8.94 6.93
N LYS A 55 8.68 -9.17 6.06
CA LYS A 55 9.12 -8.13 5.14
C LYS A 55 7.99 -7.83 4.16
N ASP A 56 7.54 -6.60 4.20
CA ASP A 56 6.55 -6.14 3.24
C ASP A 56 7.25 -5.79 1.92
N GLU A 57 7.25 -6.77 1.00
CA GLU A 57 7.90 -6.69 -0.31
C GLU A 57 7.11 -5.85 -1.33
N ARG A 58 6.00 -5.22 -0.90
CA ARG A 58 5.25 -4.33 -1.78
C ARG A 58 6.15 -3.20 -2.29
N PRO A 59 6.13 -2.93 -3.60
CA PRO A 59 6.98 -1.91 -4.19
C PRO A 59 6.59 -0.53 -3.66
N GLN A 60 7.60 0.30 -3.39
CA GLN A 60 7.38 1.68 -3.02
C GLN A 60 7.16 2.53 -4.27
N VAL A 61 6.05 3.26 -4.27
CA VAL A 61 5.64 4.18 -5.32
C VAL A 61 5.91 5.61 -4.83
N GLU A 62 6.34 6.49 -5.72
CA GLU A 62 6.49 7.91 -5.43
C GLU A 62 5.13 8.59 -5.47
N TYR A 63 4.80 9.38 -4.45
CA TYR A 63 3.60 10.21 -4.36
C TYR A 63 4.04 11.66 -4.15
N LEU A 64 3.33 12.57 -4.82
CA LEU A 64 3.61 14.00 -4.72
C LEU A 64 2.47 14.72 -4.00
N PHE A 65 2.82 15.69 -3.16
CA PHE A 65 1.88 16.49 -2.39
C PHE A 65 2.19 17.97 -2.51
N ILE A 66 1.16 18.80 -2.40
CA ILE A 66 1.25 20.25 -2.26
C ILE A 66 1.15 20.59 -0.78
N LEU A 67 2.08 21.41 -0.30
CA LEU A 67 2.02 21.99 1.04
C LEU A 67 1.33 23.35 0.98
N SER A 68 0.39 23.58 1.88
CA SER A 68 -0.21 24.89 2.11
C SER A 68 0.15 25.37 3.51
N LEU A 69 0.65 26.60 3.63
CA LEU A 69 0.90 27.24 4.93
C LEU A 69 -0.11 28.35 5.13
N ASN A 70 -0.85 28.29 6.24
CA ASN A 70 -1.92 29.24 6.55
C ASN A 70 -2.92 29.43 5.39
N GLY A 71 -3.26 28.33 4.71
CA GLY A 71 -4.17 28.32 3.55
C GLY A 71 -3.57 28.82 2.24
N ILE A 72 -2.28 29.19 2.20
CA ILE A 72 -1.58 29.62 0.99
C ILE A 72 -0.75 28.46 0.45
N LYS A 73 -1.02 28.03 -0.79
CA LYS A 73 -0.27 26.97 -1.48
C LYS A 73 1.17 27.42 -1.72
N CYS A 74 2.12 26.63 -1.25
CA CYS A 74 3.53 26.84 -1.50
C CYS A 74 3.91 26.44 -2.93
N GLU A 75 4.93 27.09 -3.48
CA GLU A 75 5.55 26.64 -4.73
C GLU A 75 6.41 25.40 -4.47
N GLY A 76 6.23 24.35 -5.27
CA GLY A 76 6.95 23.09 -5.15
C GLY A 76 6.08 21.93 -4.70
N THR A 77 6.70 20.78 -4.46
CA THR A 77 6.01 19.54 -4.11
C THR A 77 6.81 18.75 -3.10
N ILE A 78 6.13 18.17 -2.11
CA ILE A 78 6.70 17.13 -1.24
C ILE A 78 6.67 15.82 -2.02
N SER A 79 7.82 15.14 -2.14
CA SER A 79 7.91 13.79 -2.70
C SER A 79 8.15 12.77 -1.60
N VAL A 80 7.33 11.73 -1.56
CA VAL A 80 7.45 10.62 -0.60
C VAL A 80 7.27 9.29 -1.29
N LYS A 81 8.06 8.29 -0.86
CA LYS A 81 7.94 6.91 -1.32
C LYS A 81 7.19 6.07 -0.30
N ALA A 82 6.10 5.43 -0.73
CA ALA A 82 5.21 4.65 0.12
C ALA A 82 4.54 3.51 -0.65
N LYS A 83 3.93 2.57 0.06
CA LYS A 83 3.30 1.39 -0.56
C LYS A 83 1.87 1.67 -1.03
N ASP A 84 1.20 2.60 -0.36
CA ASP A 84 -0.17 3.03 -0.63
C ASP A 84 -0.31 4.53 -0.34
N SER A 85 -1.45 5.10 -0.73
CA SER A 85 -1.77 6.52 -0.58
C SER A 85 -1.80 6.97 0.88
N ASP A 86 -2.26 6.10 1.78
CA ASP A 86 -2.48 6.45 3.18
C ASP A 86 -1.14 6.55 3.92
N GLU A 87 -0.24 5.59 3.69
CA GLU A 87 1.13 5.66 4.17
C GLU A 87 1.86 6.88 3.58
N ALA A 88 1.64 7.20 2.31
CA ALA A 88 2.22 8.36 1.66
C ALA A 88 1.77 9.66 2.32
N TYR A 89 0.46 9.81 2.53
CA TYR A 89 -0.14 10.99 3.14
C TYR A 89 0.42 11.24 4.55
N ARG A 90 0.43 10.20 5.40
CA ARG A 90 1.01 10.29 6.74
C ARG A 90 2.48 10.69 6.71
N LYS A 91 3.30 10.09 5.83
CA LYS A 91 4.71 10.46 5.69
C LYS A 91 4.90 11.91 5.25
N ALA A 92 4.04 12.41 4.36
CA ALA A 92 4.11 13.79 3.91
C ALA A 92 3.73 14.77 5.03
N GLN A 93 2.73 14.44 5.86
CA GLN A 93 2.37 15.19 7.06
C GLN A 93 3.51 15.19 8.09
N ASP A 94 4.05 14.01 8.44
CA ASP A 94 5.15 13.87 9.40
C ASP A 94 6.38 14.69 8.95
N LEU A 95 6.67 14.69 7.64
CA LEU A 95 7.78 15.46 7.08
C LEU A 95 7.53 16.96 7.20
N ALA A 96 6.33 17.44 6.85
CA ALA A 96 5.96 18.84 6.99
C ALA A 96 6.04 19.30 8.46
N GLU A 97 5.51 18.50 9.39
CA GLU A 97 5.54 18.77 10.82
C GLU A 97 6.98 18.84 11.34
N THR A 98 7.81 17.86 10.99
CA THR A 98 9.20 17.76 11.45
C THR A 98 10.01 18.96 10.97
N GLU A 99 9.89 19.33 9.70
CA GLU A 99 10.66 20.45 9.13
C GLU A 99 10.18 21.81 9.67
N LEU A 100 8.87 22.00 9.84
CA LEU A 100 8.30 23.23 10.41
C LEU A 100 8.67 23.39 11.89
N SER A 101 8.50 22.34 12.69
CA SER A 101 8.83 22.37 14.11
C SER A 101 10.33 22.51 14.37
N SER A 102 11.18 21.94 13.51
CA SER A 102 12.63 22.10 13.60
C SER A 102 13.09 23.51 13.19
N SER A 103 12.53 24.06 12.12
CA SER A 103 12.92 25.36 11.59
C SER A 103 12.35 26.53 12.38
N PHE A 104 11.14 26.37 12.92
CA PHE A 104 10.39 27.41 13.63
C PHE A 104 9.82 26.89 14.96
N PRO A 105 10.66 26.48 15.92
CA PRO A 105 10.23 25.79 17.15
C PRO A 105 9.33 26.62 18.07
N SER A 106 9.28 27.93 17.88
CA SER A 106 8.48 28.88 18.67
C SER A 106 7.21 29.36 17.96
N LEU A 107 6.96 28.91 16.73
CA LEU A 107 5.78 29.27 15.95
C LEU A 107 4.89 28.04 15.76
N ASP A 108 3.61 28.19 16.07
CA ASP A 108 2.58 27.24 15.67
C ASP A 108 2.05 27.66 14.29
N ILE A 109 2.57 27.03 13.24
CA ILE A 109 2.26 27.36 11.85
C ILE A 109 1.19 26.39 11.36
N PRO A 110 -0.05 26.84 11.08
CA PRO A 110 -1.05 25.97 10.49
C PRO A 110 -0.61 25.55 9.09
N TYR A 111 -0.57 24.24 8.85
CA TYR A 111 -0.22 23.68 7.55
C TYR A 111 -1.25 22.64 7.12
N ASP A 112 -1.32 22.43 5.81
CA ASP A 112 -2.11 21.38 5.19
C ASP A 112 -1.33 20.73 4.04
N VAL A 113 -1.59 19.45 3.82
CA VAL A 113 -0.92 18.65 2.79
C VAL A 113 -2.02 18.04 1.92
N GLU A 114 -2.00 18.31 0.62
CA GLU A 114 -2.96 17.79 -0.35
C GLU A 114 -2.25 16.93 -1.40
N PRO A 115 -2.77 15.74 -1.77
CA PRO A 115 -2.21 14.95 -2.86
C PRO A 115 -2.33 15.70 -4.19
N ILE A 116 -1.36 15.50 -5.08
CA ILE A 116 -1.43 16.02 -6.44
C ILE A 116 -2.31 15.08 -7.28
N GLU A 117 -3.50 15.55 -7.59
CA GLU A 117 -4.41 14.89 -8.52
C GLU A 117 -4.22 15.47 -9.93
N GLU A 118 -3.88 14.61 -10.88
CA GLU A 118 -3.71 14.96 -12.28
C GLU A 118 -4.61 14.06 -13.14
N GLU A 119 -5.29 14.65 -14.14
CA GLU A 119 -6.17 13.90 -15.03
C GLU A 119 -5.38 12.79 -15.76
N GLY A 120 -5.92 11.57 -15.75
CA GLY A 120 -5.27 10.40 -16.33
C GLY A 120 -4.25 9.70 -15.42
N TYR A 121 -4.08 10.17 -14.18
CA TYR A 121 -3.26 9.53 -13.16
C TYR A 121 -4.10 8.93 -12.02
N PRO A 122 -3.63 7.86 -11.35
CA PRO A 122 -2.38 7.14 -11.59
C PRO A 122 -2.39 6.42 -12.94
N LEU A 123 -1.26 6.44 -13.64
CA LEU A 123 -1.08 5.80 -14.94
C LEU A 123 -0.36 4.47 -14.76
N TYR A 124 -1.07 3.38 -15.03
CA TYR A 124 -0.50 2.05 -15.11
C TYR A 124 -0.03 1.77 -16.53
N SER A 125 1.17 1.21 -16.69
CA SER A 125 1.73 0.88 -18.00
C SER A 125 2.27 -0.54 -18.03
N ILE A 126 1.81 -1.32 -19.01
CA ILE A 126 2.24 -2.68 -19.29
C ILE A 126 3.26 -2.60 -20.42
N ILE A 127 4.51 -2.97 -20.12
CA ILE A 127 5.64 -2.95 -21.04
C ILE A 127 5.98 -4.40 -21.37
N THR A 128 5.84 -4.80 -22.63
CA THR A 128 6.17 -6.15 -23.10
C THR A 128 7.41 -6.13 -24.00
N GLU A 129 8.31 -7.10 -23.80
CA GLU A 129 9.46 -7.34 -24.67
C GLU A 129 9.14 -8.52 -25.60
N PHE A 130 8.99 -8.25 -26.90
CA PHE A 130 8.73 -9.27 -27.92
C PHE A 130 10.03 -10.02 -28.26
N LEU A 131 10.45 -10.99 -27.45
CA LEU A 131 11.66 -11.83 -27.59
C LEU A 131 12.97 -11.22 -27.03
N PRO A 132 13.90 -12.07 -26.52
CA PRO A 132 15.16 -11.63 -25.90
C PRO A 132 16.14 -10.89 -26.84
N PHE A 133 15.82 -10.78 -28.13
CA PHE A 133 16.65 -10.11 -29.15
C PHE A 133 15.94 -8.95 -29.86
N SER A 134 14.68 -8.65 -29.51
CA SER A 134 13.93 -7.56 -30.14
C SER A 134 13.96 -6.30 -29.27
N THR A 135 14.08 -5.15 -29.91
CA THR A 135 13.95 -3.83 -29.27
C THR A 135 12.52 -3.29 -29.33
N GLU A 136 11.58 -3.99 -29.99
CA GLU A 136 10.19 -3.56 -30.08
C GLU A 136 9.46 -3.76 -28.74
N GLN A 137 9.21 -2.65 -28.06
CA GLN A 137 8.42 -2.61 -26.84
C GLN A 137 7.01 -2.14 -27.17
N LYS A 138 6.01 -2.94 -26.79
CA LYS A 138 4.63 -2.47 -26.78
C LYS A 138 4.30 -1.98 -25.38
N VAL A 139 3.79 -0.75 -25.31
CA VAL A 139 3.30 -0.15 -24.08
C VAL A 139 1.79 -0.01 -24.21
N VAL A 140 1.05 -0.61 -23.28
CA VAL A 140 -0.39 -0.40 -23.11
C VAL A 140 -0.59 0.27 -21.76
N SER A 141 -1.33 1.37 -21.73
CA SER A 141 -1.55 2.12 -20.49
C SER A 141 -3.03 2.28 -20.17
N THR A 142 -3.34 2.35 -18.89
CA THR A 142 -4.69 2.57 -18.33
C THR A 142 -4.57 3.27 -16.99
N SER A 143 -5.62 3.99 -16.57
CA SER A 143 -5.70 4.56 -15.23
C SER A 143 -6.43 3.64 -14.23
N ASP A 144 -7.05 2.57 -14.72
CA ASP A 144 -7.75 1.59 -13.88
C ASP A 144 -6.81 0.44 -13.47
N LYS A 145 -6.71 0.20 -12.16
CA LYS A 145 -5.82 -0.82 -11.58
C LYS A 145 -6.26 -2.25 -11.94
N ALA A 146 -7.56 -2.54 -11.92
CA ALA A 146 -8.07 -3.87 -12.20
C ALA A 146 -7.89 -4.23 -13.68
N ASP A 147 -8.12 -3.26 -14.56
CA ASP A 147 -7.82 -3.40 -15.99
C ASP A 147 -6.32 -3.59 -16.22
N ALA A 148 -5.47 -2.84 -15.51
CA ALA A 148 -4.02 -2.98 -15.62
C ALA A 148 -3.54 -4.39 -15.22
N ASP A 149 -4.10 -4.93 -14.13
CA ASP A 149 -3.81 -6.29 -13.68
C ASP A 149 -4.29 -7.33 -14.71
N ALA A 150 -5.50 -7.18 -15.27
CA ALA A 150 -6.02 -8.08 -16.31
C ALA A 150 -5.17 -8.03 -17.60
N LEU A 151 -4.73 -6.84 -18.01
CA LEU A 151 -3.85 -6.65 -19.16
C LEU A 151 -2.47 -7.26 -18.93
N PHE A 152 -1.92 -7.14 -17.72
CA PHE A 152 -0.65 -7.76 -17.35
C PHE A 152 -0.72 -9.28 -17.44
N GLU A 153 -1.74 -9.91 -16.83
CA GLU A 153 -1.92 -11.38 -16.87
C GLU A 153 -2.12 -11.90 -18.31
N LYS A 154 -2.82 -11.12 -19.15
CA LYS A 154 -2.92 -11.44 -20.58
C LYS A 154 -1.56 -11.36 -21.27
N ALA A 155 -0.81 -10.28 -21.05
CA ALA A 155 0.48 -10.06 -21.67
C ALA A 155 1.51 -11.14 -21.28
N CYS A 156 1.48 -11.64 -20.04
CA CYS A 156 2.34 -12.74 -19.58
C CYS A 156 2.12 -14.04 -20.36
N ARG A 157 0.96 -14.28 -20.98
CA ARG A 157 0.75 -15.49 -21.80
C ARG A 157 1.39 -15.41 -23.18
N ASP A 158 1.51 -14.19 -23.71
CA ASP A 158 1.83 -13.95 -25.11
C ASP A 158 3.28 -13.48 -25.33
N ASN A 159 4.04 -13.18 -24.26
CA ASN A 159 5.36 -12.55 -24.33
C ASN A 159 6.41 -13.33 -23.53
N SER A 160 7.70 -13.00 -23.72
CA SER A 160 8.81 -13.61 -22.96
C SER A 160 9.15 -12.83 -21.68
N ALA A 161 8.89 -11.53 -21.66
CA ALA A 161 9.05 -10.70 -20.48
C ALA A 161 8.03 -9.55 -20.48
N VAL A 162 7.47 -9.28 -19.30
CA VAL A 162 6.43 -8.26 -19.08
C VAL A 162 6.71 -7.51 -17.78
N LYS A 163 6.53 -6.19 -17.80
CA LYS A 163 6.64 -5.32 -16.63
C LYS A 163 5.35 -4.50 -16.51
N LEU A 164 4.77 -4.46 -15.31
CA LEU A 164 3.72 -3.52 -14.94
C LEU A 164 4.35 -2.41 -14.12
N THR A 165 4.21 -1.16 -14.58
CA THR A 165 4.64 0.03 -13.86
C THR A 165 3.44 0.89 -13.47
N VAL A 166 3.62 1.72 -12.45
CA VAL A 166 2.68 2.78 -12.05
C VAL A 166 3.41 4.10 -11.94
N GLN A 167 2.76 5.17 -12.37
CA GLN A 167 3.18 6.54 -12.17
C GLN A 167 2.00 7.31 -11.56
N THR A 168 2.19 8.00 -10.44
CA THR A 168 1.09 8.65 -9.69
C THR A 168 0.79 10.07 -10.15
N SER A 169 1.72 10.70 -10.87
CA SER A 169 1.57 12.01 -11.51
C SER A 169 2.59 12.14 -12.65
N SER A 170 2.41 13.12 -13.53
CA SER A 170 3.35 13.39 -14.63
C SER A 170 4.78 13.67 -14.19
N LYS A 171 4.97 14.13 -12.95
CA LYS A 171 6.26 14.45 -12.35
C LYS A 171 6.82 13.34 -11.46
N ALA A 172 6.00 12.38 -11.04
CA ALA A 172 6.44 11.24 -10.25
C ALA A 172 7.25 10.26 -11.11
N SER A 173 8.22 9.59 -10.52
CA SER A 173 8.98 8.53 -11.16
C SER A 173 8.13 7.26 -11.29
N PRO A 174 8.14 6.57 -12.44
CA PRO A 174 7.44 5.30 -12.57
C PRO A 174 8.08 4.23 -11.67
N ALA A 175 7.24 3.51 -10.92
CA ALA A 175 7.63 2.39 -10.07
C ALA A 175 7.19 1.06 -10.69
N ILE A 176 8.02 0.03 -10.58
CA ILE A 176 7.67 -1.32 -11.05
C ILE A 176 6.79 -1.99 -10.00
N LEU A 177 5.55 -2.33 -10.38
CA LEU A 177 4.61 -3.06 -9.52
C LEU A 177 4.78 -4.57 -9.63
N LYS A 178 4.89 -5.08 -10.86
CA LYS A 178 5.04 -6.51 -11.16
C LYS A 178 6.03 -6.70 -12.29
N LYS A 179 6.75 -7.82 -12.25
CA LYS A 179 7.63 -8.25 -13.33
C LYS A 179 7.45 -9.75 -13.53
N TRP A 180 7.45 -10.17 -14.78
CA TRP A 180 7.37 -11.56 -15.17
C TRP A 180 8.30 -11.83 -16.36
N SER A 181 8.94 -12.99 -16.38
CA SER A 181 9.83 -13.45 -17.44
C SER A 181 9.99 -14.97 -17.40
N ILE A 182 10.08 -15.63 -18.56
CA ILE A 182 10.34 -17.08 -18.72
C ILE A 182 11.82 -17.33 -19.01
#